data_AF-A0A7C2BCN2-F1
#
_entry.id   AF-A0A7C2BCN2-F1
#
_cell.length_a   1.000
_cell.length_b   1.000
_cell.length_c   1.000
_cell.angle_alpha   90.00
_cell.angle_beta   90.00
_cell.angle_gamma   90.00
#
_symmetry.space_group_name_H-M   'P 1'
#
loop_
_entity.id
_entity.type
_entity.pdbx_description
1 polymer ?
#
loop_
_entity_poly.entity_id
_entity_poly.type
_entity_poly.pdbx_seq_one_letter_code
_entity_poly.pdbx_strand_id
1 'polypeptide(L)'
;MKLKILLVLGLGAVLLPILMVRSTRPPALGLEGGRLRPCPESPNCVCSQSTEASSRIAPLAFQGDPAAAFASLIEFLEAEPRVTLEEVGTTYAHAVFRTRFLRFRDDVEFLLDPEAHVIHVRSASRIGYSDLGKNRERVEDLRSRWRAPGGPGTLKPLR
;
A
#
# COMPACT_ATOMS: atom_id res chain seq x y z
N MET A 1 -28.68 -23.82 -18.85
CA MET A 1 -28.12 -22.48 -18.55
C MET A 1 -28.56 -21.92 -17.21
N LYS A 2 -29.86 -21.85 -16.88
CA LYS A 2 -30.38 -21.21 -15.65
C LYS A 2 -29.85 -21.82 -14.32
N LEU A 3 -29.72 -23.15 -14.22
CA LEU A 3 -29.20 -23.82 -13.01
C LEU A 3 -27.70 -23.58 -12.79
N LYS A 4 -26.89 -23.56 -13.88
CA LYS A 4 -25.46 -23.23 -13.80
C LYS A 4 -25.23 -21.78 -13.39
N ILE A 5 -26.08 -20.87 -13.88
CA ILE A 5 -26.06 -19.45 -13.48
C ILE A 5 -26.43 -19.31 -12.00
N LEU A 6 -27.48 -20.00 -11.52
CA LEU A 6 -27.85 -20.00 -10.10
C LEU A 6 -26.74 -20.58 -9.20
N LEU A 7 -26.08 -21.66 -9.61
CA LEU A 7 -24.97 -22.27 -8.87
C LEU A 7 -23.76 -21.32 -8.78
N VAL A 8 -23.40 -20.64 -9.88
CA VAL A 8 -22.31 -19.67 -9.89
C VAL A 8 -22.64 -18.45 -9.01
N LEU A 9 -23.87 -17.93 -9.09
CA LEU A 9 -24.32 -16.82 -8.25
C LEU A 9 -24.39 -17.23 -6.77
N GLY A 10 -24.89 -18.43 -6.47
CA GLY A 10 -24.96 -18.96 -5.10
C GLY A 10 -23.57 -19.19 -4.48
N LEU A 11 -22.63 -19.74 -5.25
CA LEU A 11 -21.25 -19.92 -4.79
C LEU A 11 -20.56 -18.56 -4.55
N GLY A 12 -20.78 -17.58 -5.43
CA GLY A 12 -20.27 -16.21 -5.25
C GLY A 12 -20.84 -15.53 -4.01
N ALA A 13 -22.14 -15.71 -3.73
CA ALA A 13 -22.81 -15.15 -2.56
C ALA A 13 -22.28 -15.68 -1.22
N VAL A 14 -21.71 -16.89 -1.20
CA VAL A 14 -21.11 -17.48 0.02
C VAL A 14 -19.59 -17.22 0.08
N LEU A 15 -18.88 -17.37 -1.03
CA LEU A 15 -17.42 -17.26 -1.08
C LEU A 15 -16.93 -15.81 -0.88
N LEU A 16 -17.63 -14.82 -1.46
CA LEU A 16 -17.19 -13.43 -1.39
C LEU A 16 -17.21 -12.86 0.05
N PRO A 17 -18.28 -13.06 0.86
CA PRO A 17 -18.25 -12.69 2.28
C PRO A 17 -17.10 -13.35 3.06
N ILE A 18 -16.81 -14.63 2.79
CA ILE A 18 -15.71 -15.35 3.44
C ILE A 18 -14.36 -14.70 3.11
N LEU A 19 -14.12 -14.35 1.85
CA LEU A 19 -12.90 -13.65 1.44
C LEU A 19 -12.80 -12.27 2.08
N MET A 20 -13.90 -11.51 2.16
CA MET A 20 -13.93 -10.21 2.84
C MET A 20 -13.58 -10.34 4.34
N VAL A 21 -14.13 -11.33 5.03
CA VAL A 21 -13.81 -11.59 6.45
C VAL A 21 -12.36 -12.05 6.61
N ARG A 22 -11.84 -12.93 5.75
CA ARG A 22 -10.41 -13.32 5.80
C ARG A 22 -9.47 -12.14 5.58
N SER A 23 -9.86 -11.21 4.72
CA SER A 23 -9.11 -9.97 4.48
C SER A 23 -9.01 -9.08 5.72
N THR A 24 -9.76 -9.30 6.81
CA THR A 24 -9.64 -8.49 8.03
C THR A 24 -8.45 -8.88 8.90
N ARG A 25 -7.89 -10.07 8.73
CA ARG A 25 -6.71 -10.53 9.48
C ARG A 25 -5.43 -10.04 8.80
N PRO A 26 -4.62 -9.19 9.45
CA PRO A 26 -3.33 -8.81 8.88
C PRO A 26 -2.40 -10.03 8.83
N PRO A 27 -1.54 -10.14 7.79
CA PRO A 27 -0.43 -11.08 7.79
C PRO A 27 0.64 -10.63 8.81
N ALA A 28 1.79 -11.29 8.82
CA ALA A 28 2.94 -10.78 9.55
C ALA A 28 3.41 -9.45 8.93
N LEU A 29 3.40 -8.39 9.73
CA LEU A 29 3.77 -7.02 9.37
C LEU A 29 4.95 -6.53 10.23
N GLY A 30 5.37 -5.30 9.99
CA GLY A 30 6.48 -4.65 10.67
C GLY A 30 7.83 -4.96 10.05
N LEU A 31 8.87 -4.57 10.78
CA LEU A 31 10.26 -4.70 10.33
C LEU A 31 10.83 -6.07 10.67
N GLU A 32 11.64 -6.60 9.75
CA GLU A 32 12.46 -7.80 9.93
C GLU A 32 13.91 -7.42 9.66
N GLY A 33 14.77 -7.51 10.69
CA GLY A 33 16.17 -7.09 10.58
C GLY A 33 16.35 -5.60 10.22
N GLY A 34 15.43 -4.73 10.68
CA GLY A 34 15.45 -3.29 10.36
C GLY A 34 14.99 -2.93 8.95
N ARG A 35 14.44 -3.88 8.20
CA ARG A 35 13.92 -3.69 6.83
C ARG A 35 12.44 -4.04 6.77
N LEU A 36 11.76 -3.52 5.75
CA LEU A 36 10.41 -4.00 5.43
C LEU A 36 10.49 -5.49 5.08
N ARG A 37 9.51 -6.26 5.57
CA ARG A 37 9.42 -7.69 5.26
C ARG A 37 9.42 -7.93 3.74
N PRO A 38 10.01 -9.04 3.26
CA PRO A 38 9.98 -9.37 1.85
C PRO A 38 8.55 -9.57 1.34
N CYS A 39 8.36 -9.35 0.03
CA CYS A 39 7.13 -9.78 -0.61
C CYS A 39 7.05 -11.31 -0.64
N PRO A 40 5.86 -11.91 -0.45
CA PRO A 40 5.65 -13.32 -0.74
C PRO A 40 5.85 -13.60 -2.23
N GLU A 41 5.91 -14.88 -2.61
CA GLU A 41 6.03 -15.30 -4.01
C GLU A 41 4.82 -14.90 -4.88
N SER A 42 3.66 -14.65 -4.27
CA SER A 42 2.47 -14.24 -5.00
C SER A 42 2.63 -12.84 -5.63
N PRO A 43 2.14 -12.63 -6.87
CA PRO A 43 2.31 -11.37 -7.61
C PRO A 43 1.39 -10.22 -7.12
N ASN A 44 1.04 -10.21 -5.84
CA ASN A 44 0.15 -9.25 -5.19
C ASN A 44 0.90 -8.40 -4.15
N CYS A 45 2.20 -8.19 -4.34
CA CYS A 45 3.03 -7.38 -3.45
C CYS A 45 4.12 -6.66 -4.23
N VAL A 46 4.36 -5.40 -3.86
CA VAL A 46 5.53 -4.64 -4.26
C VAL A 46 6.28 -4.10 -3.05
N CYS A 47 7.61 -4.07 -3.11
CA CYS A 47 8.47 -3.56 -2.05
C CYS A 47 9.69 -2.86 -2.64
N SER A 48 9.98 -1.67 -2.14
CA SER A 48 11.13 -0.87 -2.59
C SER A 48 12.48 -1.44 -2.19
N GLN A 49 12.47 -2.35 -1.22
CA GLN A 49 13.64 -3.08 -0.73
C GLN A 49 13.78 -4.48 -1.36
N SER A 50 12.91 -4.84 -2.31
CA SER A 50 12.97 -6.11 -3.03
C SER A 50 14.14 -6.17 -4.00
N THR A 51 14.80 -7.34 -4.08
CA THR A 51 15.79 -7.69 -5.10
C THR A 51 15.14 -8.19 -6.38
N GLU A 52 13.92 -8.72 -6.30
CA GLU A 52 13.21 -9.32 -7.43
C GLU A 52 12.54 -8.25 -8.30
N ALA A 53 12.86 -8.25 -9.60
CA ALA A 53 12.37 -7.22 -10.52
C ALA A 53 10.83 -7.12 -10.58
N SER A 54 10.13 -8.25 -10.46
CA SER A 54 8.66 -8.33 -10.53
C SER A 54 7.97 -7.62 -9.36
N SER A 55 8.55 -7.70 -8.15
CA SER A 55 8.00 -7.09 -6.93
C SER A 55 8.73 -5.80 -6.55
N ARG A 56 9.80 -5.41 -7.24
CA ARG A 56 10.52 -4.15 -6.97
C ARG A 56 9.69 -2.94 -7.37
N ILE A 57 9.75 -1.89 -6.56
CA ILE A 57 9.18 -0.56 -6.86
C ILE A 57 10.10 0.54 -6.35
N ALA A 58 10.02 1.76 -6.90
CA ALA A 58 10.84 2.86 -6.37
C ALA A 58 10.32 3.31 -4.98
N PRO A 59 11.21 3.69 -4.05
CA PRO A 59 10.79 4.33 -2.81
C PRO A 59 10.22 5.73 -3.08
N LEU A 60 9.76 6.42 -2.04
CA LEU A 60 9.33 7.81 -2.11
C LEU A 60 10.53 8.70 -1.76
N ALA A 61 11.06 9.45 -2.72
CA ALA A 61 12.16 10.38 -2.45
C ALA A 61 11.63 11.68 -1.82
N PHE A 62 12.43 12.28 -0.94
CA PHE A 62 12.13 13.59 -0.35
C PHE A 62 13.39 14.47 -0.32
N GLN A 63 13.20 15.74 0.02
CA GLN A 63 14.29 16.69 0.27
C GLN A 63 14.08 17.35 1.63
N GLY A 64 15.14 17.96 2.17
CA GLY A 64 15.06 18.65 3.46
C GLY A 64 15.01 17.69 4.66
N ASP A 65 14.28 18.10 5.69
CA ASP A 65 14.25 17.40 6.98
C ASP A 65 13.49 16.06 6.91
N PRO A 66 14.13 14.93 7.27
CA PRO A 66 13.51 13.61 7.25
C PRO A 66 12.26 13.49 8.13
N ALA A 67 12.25 14.10 9.32
CA ALA A 67 11.12 14.03 10.22
C ALA A 67 9.91 14.79 9.66
N ALA A 68 10.13 15.99 9.12
CA ALA A 68 9.09 16.77 8.44
C ALA A 68 8.55 16.05 7.19
N ALA A 69 9.43 15.42 6.40
CA ALA A 69 9.00 14.63 5.25
C ALA A 69 8.11 13.46 5.69
N PHE A 70 8.52 12.69 6.69
CA PHE A 70 7.73 11.57 7.18
C PHE A 70 6.38 12.03 7.76
N ALA A 71 6.37 13.08 8.59
CA ALA A 71 5.14 13.66 9.14
C ALA A 71 4.16 14.09 8.04
N SER A 72 4.65 14.75 6.98
CA SER A 72 3.80 15.16 5.85
C SER A 72 3.20 13.98 5.08
N LEU A 73 3.90 12.83 5.03
CA LEU A 73 3.36 11.62 4.43
C LEU A 73 2.22 11.07 5.29
N ILE A 74 2.37 11.09 6.62
CA ILE A 74 1.31 10.68 7.55
C ILE A 74 0.08 11.56 7.37
N GLU A 75 0.23 12.89 7.39
CA GLU A 75 -0.88 13.84 7.15
C GLU A 75 -1.57 13.59 5.80
N PHE A 76 -0.78 13.36 4.75
CA PHE A 76 -1.32 13.01 3.43
C PHE A 76 -2.15 11.73 3.48
N LEU A 77 -1.67 10.68 4.14
CA LEU A 77 -2.37 9.39 4.27
C LEU A 77 -3.64 9.50 5.12
N GLU A 78 -3.65 10.34 6.15
CA GLU A 78 -4.85 10.60 6.97
C GLU A 78 -5.97 11.26 6.17
N ALA A 79 -5.62 12.13 5.22
CA ALA A 79 -6.57 12.80 4.34
C ALA A 79 -7.10 11.88 3.22
N GLU A 80 -6.46 10.74 2.97
CA GLU A 80 -6.82 9.86 1.85
C GLU A 80 -8.11 9.07 2.11
N PRO A 81 -9.06 9.07 1.17
CA PRO A 81 -10.30 8.34 1.33
C PRO A 81 -10.06 6.83 1.36
N ARG A 82 -10.65 6.15 2.34
CA ARG A 82 -10.57 4.68 2.54
C ARG A 82 -9.19 4.18 2.95
N VAL A 83 -8.36 5.05 3.49
CA VAL A 83 -7.13 4.70 4.19
C VAL A 83 -7.41 4.70 5.70
N THR A 84 -6.71 3.87 6.45
CA THR A 84 -6.71 3.87 7.91
C THR A 84 -5.29 3.64 8.36
N LEU A 85 -4.73 4.55 9.17
CA LEU A 85 -3.47 4.32 9.84
C LEU A 85 -3.72 3.42 11.05
N GLU A 86 -3.06 2.27 11.08
CA GLU A 86 -3.15 1.31 12.19
C GLU A 86 -1.92 1.43 13.12
N GLU A 87 -0.78 1.90 12.60
CA GLU A 87 0.43 2.16 13.38
C GLU A 87 1.17 3.38 12.82
N VAL A 88 1.61 4.28 13.70
CA VAL A 88 2.46 5.43 13.38
C VAL A 88 3.53 5.54 14.45
N GLY A 89 4.78 5.38 14.05
CA GLY A 89 5.97 5.59 14.86
C GLY A 89 6.81 6.74 14.32
N THR A 90 8.04 6.86 14.82
CA THR A 90 8.97 7.93 14.41
C THR A 90 9.53 7.73 13.00
N THR A 91 9.79 6.48 12.61
CA THR A 91 10.37 6.13 11.31
C THR A 91 9.56 5.07 10.56
N TYR A 92 8.50 4.55 11.16
CA TYR A 92 7.68 3.48 10.59
C TYR A 92 6.20 3.84 10.66
N ALA A 93 5.44 3.48 9.64
CA ALA A 93 3.99 3.58 9.66
C ALA A 93 3.35 2.44 8.88
N HIS A 94 2.17 2.02 9.32
CA HIS A 94 1.32 1.03 8.68
C HIS A 94 -0.06 1.62 8.38
N ALA A 95 -0.41 1.62 7.10
CA ALA A 95 -1.68 2.05 6.57
C ALA A 95 -2.43 0.88 5.93
N VAL A 96 -3.75 0.85 6.08
CA VAL A 96 -4.65 -0.12 5.43
C VAL A 96 -5.48 0.58 4.39
N PHE A 97 -5.27 0.23 3.12
CA PHE A 97 -6.03 0.73 1.98
C PHE A 97 -7.21 -0.21 1.70
N ARG A 98 -8.40 0.34 1.45
CA ARG A 98 -9.60 -0.45 1.09
C ARG A 98 -10.04 -0.18 -0.34
N THR A 99 -10.23 -1.24 -1.12
CA THR A 99 -10.77 -1.13 -2.48
C THR A 99 -12.23 -0.66 -2.49
N ARG A 100 -12.60 0.17 -3.48
CA ARG A 100 -13.90 0.87 -3.53
C ARG A 100 -15.12 -0.06 -3.53
N PHE A 101 -15.07 -1.15 -4.31
CA PHE A 101 -16.24 -2.01 -4.52
C PHE A 101 -16.24 -3.26 -3.63
N LEU A 102 -15.10 -3.94 -3.52
CA LEU A 102 -14.99 -5.22 -2.80
C LEU A 102 -14.41 -5.08 -1.39
N ARG A 103 -14.00 -3.87 -0.97
CA ARG A 103 -13.44 -3.58 0.35
C ARG A 103 -12.28 -4.48 0.78
N PHE A 104 -11.62 -5.15 -0.17
CA PHE A 104 -10.37 -5.84 0.09
C PHE A 104 -9.35 -4.87 0.68
N ARG A 105 -8.61 -5.38 1.65
CA ARG A 105 -7.63 -4.64 2.43
C ARG A 105 -6.24 -4.96 1.89
N ASP A 106 -5.50 -3.92 1.61
CA ASP A 106 -4.10 -3.97 1.27
C ASP A 106 -3.32 -3.25 2.37
N ASP A 107 -2.30 -3.89 2.91
CA ASP A 107 -1.39 -3.30 3.89
C ASP A 107 -0.29 -2.54 3.15
N VAL A 108 -0.06 -1.30 3.57
CA VAL A 108 0.99 -0.44 3.06
C VAL A 108 1.86 0.01 4.21
N GLU A 109 3.12 -0.36 4.17
CA GLU A 109 4.11 -0.08 5.20
C GLU A 109 5.13 0.91 4.66
N PHE A 110 5.51 1.86 5.51
CA PHE A 110 6.46 2.91 5.20
C PHE A 110 7.60 2.86 6.22
N LEU A 111 8.84 3.02 5.74
CA LEU A 111 10.03 3.06 6.56
C LEU A 111 10.92 4.22 6.10
N LEU A 112 11.12 5.21 6.97
CA LEU A 112 11.99 6.35 6.73
C LEU A 112 13.46 5.91 6.74
N ASP A 113 14.20 6.25 5.68
CA ASP A 113 15.65 6.19 5.61
C ASP A 113 16.20 7.63 5.48
N PRO A 114 16.63 8.23 6.60
CA PRO A 114 17.15 9.60 6.62
C PRO A 114 18.42 9.78 5.80
N GLU A 115 19.30 8.78 5.77
CA GLU A 115 20.61 8.88 5.12
C GLU A 115 20.47 8.85 3.59
N ALA A 116 19.58 7.99 3.10
CA ALA A 116 19.30 7.89 1.67
C ALA A 116 18.27 8.92 1.17
N HIS A 117 17.70 9.75 2.05
CA HIS A 117 16.63 10.70 1.73
C HIS A 117 15.43 10.06 1.01
N VAL A 118 15.04 8.86 1.47
CA VAL A 118 13.89 8.14 0.94
C VAL A 118 13.00 7.56 2.03
N ILE A 119 11.73 7.37 1.71
CA ILE A 119 10.81 6.56 2.49
C ILE A 119 10.60 5.27 1.69
N HIS A 120 11.14 4.18 2.22
CA HIS A 120 10.86 2.85 1.72
C HIS A 120 9.39 2.52 1.88
N VAL A 121 8.84 1.83 0.89
CA VAL A 121 7.44 1.41 0.85
C VAL A 121 7.32 -0.06 0.50
N ARG A 122 6.36 -0.72 1.14
CA ARG A 122 5.84 -2.04 0.79
C ARG A 122 4.33 -1.96 0.70
N SER A 123 3.75 -2.50 -0.36
CA SER A 123 2.29 -2.57 -0.53
C SER A 123 1.88 -3.99 -0.92
N ALA A 124 1.02 -4.61 -0.11
CA ALA A 124 0.67 -6.02 -0.24
C ALA A 124 -0.81 -6.28 0.05
N SER A 125 -1.45 -7.13 -0.76
CA SER A 125 -2.81 -7.58 -0.50
C SER A 125 -2.84 -8.64 0.60
N ARG A 126 -3.82 -8.56 1.52
CA ARG A 126 -3.96 -9.56 2.60
C ARG A 126 -4.36 -10.94 2.11
N ILE A 127 -5.11 -10.98 1.00
CA ILE A 127 -5.65 -12.20 0.41
C ILE A 127 -5.67 -12.10 -1.13
N GLY A 128 -5.85 -13.25 -1.78
CA GLY A 128 -5.90 -13.36 -3.24
C GLY A 128 -4.51 -13.62 -3.83
N TYR A 129 -4.46 -14.26 -5.01
CA TYR A 129 -3.19 -14.58 -5.66
C TYR A 129 -2.61 -13.40 -6.45
N SER A 130 -3.48 -12.64 -7.12
CA SER A 130 -3.09 -11.47 -7.91
C SER A 130 -3.94 -10.27 -7.51
N ASP A 131 -3.33 -9.09 -7.51
CA ASP A 131 -3.98 -7.80 -7.31
C ASP A 131 -4.24 -7.04 -8.62
N LEU A 132 -3.88 -7.65 -9.77
CA LEU A 132 -3.88 -7.04 -11.10
C LEU A 132 -3.02 -5.76 -11.20
N GLY A 133 -1.95 -5.68 -10.41
CA GLY A 133 -1.02 -4.55 -10.39
C GLY A 133 -1.46 -3.37 -9.51
N LYS A 134 -2.56 -3.48 -8.77
CA LYS A 134 -3.11 -2.39 -7.94
C LYS A 134 -2.15 -1.89 -6.87
N ASN A 135 -1.31 -2.76 -6.29
CA ASN A 135 -0.35 -2.36 -5.27
C ASN A 135 0.78 -1.53 -5.88
N ARG A 136 1.20 -1.85 -7.11
CA ARG A 136 2.11 -1.00 -7.88
C ARG A 136 1.47 0.33 -8.22
N GLU A 137 0.29 0.30 -8.85
CA GLU A 137 -0.47 1.51 -9.22
C GLU A 137 -0.68 2.45 -8.03
N ARG A 138 -1.01 1.90 -6.85
CA ARG A 138 -1.18 2.69 -5.63
C ARG A 138 0.07 3.44 -5.23
N VAL A 139 1.22 2.77 -5.21
CA VAL A 139 2.48 3.39 -4.79
C VAL A 139 2.90 4.45 -5.81
N GLU A 140 2.71 4.20 -7.11
CA GLU A 140 2.97 5.19 -8.17
C GLU A 140 2.04 6.41 -8.06
N ASP A 141 0.74 6.19 -7.83
CA ASP A 141 -0.25 7.25 -7.61
C ASP A 141 0.09 8.08 -6.38
N LEU A 142 0.39 7.41 -5.25
CA LEU A 142 0.85 8.07 -4.03
C LEU A 142 2.10 8.91 -4.31
N ARG A 143 3.11 8.37 -5.01
CA ARG A 143 4.32 9.12 -5.35
C ARG A 143 4.05 10.34 -6.23
N SER A 144 3.06 10.26 -7.11
CA SER A 144 2.69 11.37 -7.99
C SER A 144 1.93 12.50 -7.28
N ARG A 145 1.15 12.17 -6.24
CA ARG A 145 0.27 13.11 -5.54
C ARG A 145 0.86 13.65 -4.24
N TRP A 146 1.67 12.84 -3.55
CA TRP A 146 2.33 13.26 -2.33
C TRP A 146 3.42 14.28 -2.67
N ARG A 147 3.26 15.49 -2.14
CA ARG A 147 4.21 16.59 -2.29
C ARG A 147 5.00 16.71 -1.00
N ALA A 148 6.17 16.09 -0.95
CA ALA A 148 7.07 16.23 0.19
C ALA A 148 7.40 17.72 0.44
N PRO A 149 7.46 18.16 1.71
CA PRO A 149 8.01 19.47 2.08
C PRO A 149 9.38 19.66 1.42
N GLY A 150 9.56 20.78 0.72
CA GLY A 150 10.81 21.09 0.01
C GLY A 150 11.00 20.36 -1.33
N GLY A 151 10.04 19.57 -1.82
CA GLY A 151 10.06 19.03 -3.18
C GLY A 151 9.96 20.14 -4.25
N PRO A 152 10.46 19.92 -5.48
CA PRO A 152 10.35 20.91 -6.55
C PRO A 152 8.88 21.24 -6.77
N GLY A 153 8.51 22.51 -6.56
CA GLY A 153 7.17 23.01 -6.72
C GLY A 153 6.63 22.66 -8.10
N THR A 154 5.79 21.62 -8.17
CA THR A 154 5.02 21.34 -9.38
C THR A 154 3.91 22.38 -9.41
N LEU A 155 4.12 23.34 -10.32
CA LEU A 155 3.17 24.30 -10.85
C LEU A 155 1.73 23.78 -10.69
N LYS A 156 0.94 24.54 -9.93
CA LYS A 156 -0.51 24.45 -9.94
C LYS A 156 -0.96 24.42 -11.41
N PRO A 157 -1.72 23.42 -11.89
CA PRO A 157 -2.37 23.56 -13.17
C PRO A 157 -3.33 24.75 -13.04
N LEU A 158 -3.05 25.80 -13.82
CA LEU A 158 -4.01 26.87 -14.04
C LEU A 158 -5.17 26.27 -14.85
N ARG A 159 -6.26 25.92 -14.17
CA ARG A 159 -7.67 26.20 -14.52
C ARG A 159 -8.59 25.35 -13.66
#